data_AF-A0A952SHX8-F1
#
_entry.id   AF-A0A952SHX8-F1
#
_cell.length_a   1.000
_cell.length_b   1.000
_cell.length_c   1.000
_cell.angle_alpha   90.00
_cell.angle_beta   90.00
_cell.angle_gamma   90.00
#
_symmetry.space_group_name_H-M   'P 1'
#
loop_
_entity.id
_entity.type
_entity.pdbx_description
1 polymer ?
#
loop_
_entity_poly.entity_id
_entity_poly.type
_entity_poly.pdbx_seq_one_letter_code
_entity_poly.pdbx_strand_id
1 'polypeptide(L)' 'MKAKNLETKFDEGKDVTPDLNLSKAHRPGHEQSRVNVDFPCWIIDSLDTQASRLGVTRQSVITLCIAERLKEERKKAS' A
#
# COMPACT_ATOMS: atom_id res chain seq x y z
N MET A 1 26.53 12.30 -4.14
CA MET A 1 26.66 13.76 -4.41
C MET A 1 26.22 14.53 -3.17
N LYS A 2 26.70 15.77 -2.93
CA LYS A 2 26.18 16.62 -1.84
C LYS A 2 24.79 17.14 -2.22
N ALA A 3 23.86 17.23 -1.26
CA ALA A 3 22.47 17.66 -1.49
C ALA A 3 22.37 18.96 -2.29
N LYS A 4 23.22 19.95 -1.95
CA LYS A 4 23.25 21.27 -2.57
C LYS A 4 23.47 21.26 -4.10
N ASN A 5 24.26 20.32 -4.62
CA ASN A 5 24.50 20.23 -6.07
C ASN A 5 23.33 19.55 -6.81
N LEU A 6 22.60 18.68 -6.12
CA LEU A 6 21.41 18.03 -6.67
C LEU A 6 20.24 19.02 -6.73
N GLU A 7 20.06 19.81 -5.67
CA GLU A 7 19.09 20.91 -5.61
C GLU A 7 19.29 21.91 -6.74
N THR A 8 20.52 22.41 -6.93
CA THR A 8 20.80 23.37 -8.01
C THR A 8 20.51 22.79 -9.40
N LYS A 9 20.89 21.54 -9.67
CA LYS A 9 20.59 20.90 -10.96
C LYS A 9 19.09 20.71 -11.19
N PHE A 10 18.35 20.39 -10.13
CA PHE A 10 16.90 20.23 -10.18
C PHE A 10 16.21 21.56 -10.46
N ASP A 11 16.59 22.63 -9.77
CA ASP A 11 16.03 23.97 -9.94
C ASP A 11 16.34 24.56 -11.34
N GLU A 12 17.48 24.20 -11.92
CA GLU A 12 17.87 24.56 -13.29
C GLU A 12 17.15 23.72 -14.38
N GLY A 13 16.26 22.80 -13.99
CA GLY A 13 15.52 21.94 -14.92
C GLY A 13 16.38 20.89 -15.63
N LYS A 14 17.56 20.58 -15.11
CA LYS A 14 18.46 19.57 -15.66
C LYS A 14 18.03 18.17 -15.22
N ASP A 15 18.34 17.16 -16.03
CA ASP A 15 18.08 15.78 -15.67
C ASP A 15 18.98 15.33 -14.50
N VAL A 16 18.35 15.05 -13.37
CA VAL A 16 19.00 14.57 -12.13
C VAL A 16 18.92 13.05 -11.99
N THR A 17 18.23 12.35 -12.90
CA THR A 17 18.06 10.89 -12.88
C THR A 17 19.39 10.13 -12.78
N PRO A 18 20.49 10.53 -13.48
CA PRO A 18 21.80 9.87 -13.35
C PRO A 18 22.43 9.98 -11.95
N ASP A 19 22.01 10.99 -11.17
CA ASP A 19 22.53 11.26 -9.83
C ASP A 19 21.73 10.54 -8.73
N LEU A 20 20.58 9.94 -9.08
CA LEU A 20 19.73 9.17 -8.18
C LEU A 20 20.18 7.72 -8.08
N ASN A 21 20.30 7.21 -6.86
CA ASN A 21 20.57 5.79 -6.63
C ASN A 21 19.27 4.96 -6.72
N LEU A 22 18.85 4.64 -7.95
CA LEU A 22 17.64 3.88 -8.20
C LEU A 22 17.69 2.45 -7.65
N SER A 23 18.88 1.86 -7.46
CA SER A 23 19.02 0.54 -6.83
C SER A 23 18.57 0.51 -5.37
N LYS A 24 18.48 1.68 -4.71
CA LYS A 24 17.96 1.84 -3.35
C LYS A 24 16.57 2.48 -3.34
N ALA A 25 15.94 2.67 -4.50
CA ALA A 25 14.61 3.22 -4.58
C ALA A 25 13.62 2.20 -4.00
N HIS A 26 12.93 2.61 -2.94
CA HIS A 26 11.85 1.86 -2.31
C HIS A 26 10.73 2.85 -1.96
N ARG A 27 9.51 2.35 -1.75
CA ARG A 27 8.36 3.15 -1.29
C ARG A 27 8.12 2.86 0.20
N PRO A 28 8.67 3.68 1.12
CA PRO A 28 8.48 3.48 2.55
C PRO A 28 6.99 3.37 2.88
N GLY A 29 6.63 2.37 3.69
CA GLY A 29 5.23 2.11 4.07
C GLY A 29 4.40 1.30 3.06
N HIS A 30 4.99 0.87 1.93
CA HIS A 30 4.37 -0.08 0.97
C HIS A 30 4.94 -1.50 1.09
N GLU A 31 5.71 -1.78 2.13
CA GLU A 31 6.20 -3.12 2.43
C GLU A 31 5.02 -4.03 2.79
N GLN A 32 4.85 -5.13 2.05
CA GLN A 32 3.83 -6.12 2.34
C GLN A 32 4.33 -7.04 3.45
N SER A 33 3.62 -7.06 4.58
CA SER A 33 3.83 -8.05 5.64
C SER A 33 2.76 -9.13 5.58
N ARG A 34 3.14 -10.39 5.83
CA ARG A 34 2.19 -11.51 5.93
C ARG A 34 1.69 -11.62 7.37
N VAL A 35 0.38 -11.73 7.51
CA VAL A 35 -0.29 -11.93 8.80
C VAL A 35 -1.17 -13.17 8.68
N ASN A 36 -1.12 -14.04 9.68
CA ASN A 36 -1.98 -15.22 9.78
C ASN A 36 -3.13 -14.91 10.74
N VAL A 37 -4.36 -15.23 10.33
CA VAL A 37 -5.58 -15.01 11.12
C VAL A 37 -6.51 -16.20 10.90
N ASP A 38 -7.08 -16.71 11.99
CA ASP A 38 -8.10 -17.76 11.93
C ASP A 38 -9.49 -17.12 11.94
N PHE A 39 -10.39 -17.67 11.11
CA PHE A 39 -11.79 -17.28 11.03
C PHE A 39 -12.69 -18.50 11.25
N PRO A 40 -13.84 -18.35 11.93
CA PRO A 40 -14.88 -19.37 11.93
C PRO A 40 -15.32 -19.74 10.50
N CYS A 41 -15.69 -21.00 10.27
CA CYS A 41 -16.06 -21.50 8.94
C CYS A 41 -17.15 -20.66 8.26
N TRP A 42 -18.18 -20.25 9.01
CA TRP A 42 -19.27 -19.44 8.47
C TRP A 42 -18.82 -18.06 7.95
N ILE A 43 -17.74 -17.49 8.49
CA ILE A 43 -17.15 -16.26 7.97
C ILE A 43 -16.46 -16.54 6.64
N ILE A 44 -15.69 -17.62 6.57
CA ILE A 44 -14.97 -18.02 5.35
C ILE A 44 -15.96 -18.25 4.20
N ASP A 45 -17.04 -18.98 4.45
CA ASP A 45 -18.09 -19.27 3.44
C ASP A 45 -18.75 -17.99 2.92
N SER A 46 -19.01 -17.03 3.83
CA SER A 46 -19.57 -15.72 3.47
C SER A 46 -18.58 -14.90 2.63
N LEU A 47 -17.29 -14.89 3.00
CA LEU A 47 -16.25 -14.21 2.23
C LEU A 47 -16.09 -14.81 0.84
N ASP A 48 -16.13 -16.14 0.71
CA ASP A 48 -16.03 -16.83 -0.58
C ASP A 48 -17.21 -16.54 -1.50
N THR A 49 -18.42 -16.54 -0.95
CA THR A 49 -19.63 -16.19 -1.70
C THR A 49 -19.53 -14.77 -2.28
N GLN A 50 -19.05 -13.82 -1.47
CA GLN A 50 -18.86 -12.43 -1.90
C GLN A 50 -17.74 -12.29 -2.92
N ALA A 51 -16.60 -12.94 -2.68
CA ALA A 51 -15.45 -12.94 -3.58
C ALA A 51 -15.85 -13.49 -4.96
N SER A 52 -16.57 -14.61 -4.99
CA SER A 52 -17.10 -15.21 -6.22
C SER A 52 -18.05 -14.28 -6.95
N ARG A 53 -18.98 -13.62 -6.22
CA ARG A 53 -19.92 -12.67 -6.84
C ARG A 53 -19.23 -11.46 -7.47
N LEU A 54 -18.15 -10.99 -6.84
CA LEU A 54 -17.38 -9.83 -7.30
C LEU A 54 -16.28 -10.19 -8.31
N GLY A 55 -16.02 -11.49 -8.54
CA GLY A 55 -14.94 -11.94 -9.43
C GLY A 55 -13.54 -11.61 -8.90
N VAL A 56 -13.37 -11.53 -7.57
CA VAL A 56 -12.10 -11.20 -6.91
C VAL A 56 -11.68 -12.29 -5.94
N THR A 57 -10.47 -12.18 -5.39
CA THR A 57 -10.00 -13.13 -4.37
C THR A 57 -10.60 -12.82 -2.99
N ARG A 58 -10.69 -13.84 -2.13
CA ARG A 58 -11.03 -13.68 -0.71
C ARG A 58 -10.16 -12.60 -0.03
N GLN A 59 -8.86 -12.59 -0.33
CA GLN A 59 -7.89 -11.64 0.21
C GLN A 59 -8.23 -10.19 -0.15
N SER A 60 -8.74 -9.95 -1.37
CA SER A 60 -9.17 -8.63 -1.82
C SER A 60 -10.37 -8.12 -1.02
N VAL A 61 -11.35 -9.00 -0.75
CA VAL A 61 -12.52 -8.66 0.08
C VAL A 61 -12.09 -8.32 1.51
N ILE A 62 -11.23 -9.14 2.11
CA ILE A 62 -10.68 -8.91 3.47
C ILE A 62 -9.93 -7.57 3.52
N THR A 63 -9.06 -7.33 2.54
CA THR A 63 -8.24 -6.12 2.47
C THR A 63 -9.10 -4.86 2.37
N LEU A 64 -10.12 -4.88 1.52
CA LEU A 64 -11.03 -3.75 1.35
C LEU A 64 -11.80 -3.45 2.64
N CYS A 65 -12.38 -4.49 3.27
CA CYS A 65 -13.15 -4.35 4.51
C CYS A 65 -12.30 -3.73 5.63
N ILE A 66 -11.06 -4.20 5.80
CA ILE A 66 -10.12 -3.63 6.80
C ILE A 66 -9.77 -2.18 6.44
N ALA A 67 -9.49 -1.89 5.17
CA ALA A 67 -9.13 -0.54 4.74
C ALA A 67 -10.26 0.48 4.97
N GLU A 68 -11.51 0.09 4.70
CA GLU A 68 -12.70 0.89 4.96
C GLU A 68 -12.83 1.19 6.46
N ARG A 69 -12.74 0.16 7.30
CA ARG A 69 -12.83 0.34 8.76
C ARG A 69 -11.73 1.25 9.29
N LEU A 70 -10.48 1.07 8.87
CA LEU A 70 -9.36 1.93 9.28
C LEU A 70 -9.50 3.38 8.77
N LYS A 71 -10.17 3.59 7.64
CA LYS A 71 -10.47 4.93 7.12
C LYS A 71 -11.55 5.61 7.97
N GLU A 72 -12.58 4.90 8.40
CA GLU A 72 -13.61 5.42 9.30
C GLU A 72 -13.02 5.83 10.66
N GLU A 73 -12.19 4.98 11.26
CA GLU A 73 -11.58 5.28 12.56
C GLU A 73 -10.65 6.50 12.50
N ARG A 74 -9.88 6.64 11.43
CA ARG A 74 -9.04 7.84 11.21
C ARG A 74 -9.87 9.12 11.04
N LYS A 75 -11.05 9.04 10.42
CA LYS A 75 -11.96 10.20 10.29
C LYS A 75 -12.56 10.63 11.62
N LYS A 76 -12.89 9.69 12.51
CA LYS A 76 -13.44 9.99 13.85
C LYS A 76 -12.42 10.61 14.79
N ALA A 77 -11.14 10.31 14.59
CA ALA A 77 -10.04 10.80 15.41
C ALA A 77 -9.51 12.19 15.00
N SER A 78 -10.03 12.78 13.93
CA SER A 78 -9.69 14.12 13.41
C SER A 78 -10.81 15.11 13.65
#